data_AF-A0A8T7KGB4-F1
#
_entry.id   AF-A0A8T7KGB4-F1
#
_cell.length_a   1.000
_cell.length_b   1.000
_cell.length_c   1.000
_cell.angle_alpha   90.00
_cell.angle_beta   90.00
_cell.angle_gamma   90.00
#
_symmetry.space_group_name_H-M   'P 1'
#
loop_
_entity.id
_entity.type
_entity.pdbx_description
1 polymer ?
#
loop_
_entity_poly.entity_id
_entity_poly.type
_entity_poly.pdbx_seq_one_letter_code
_entity_poly.pdbx_strand_id
1 'polypeptide(L)'
;MPNRPMADLEQTPMARLVALSDDVSPAELLLSGAEHTLGRAPGCDIVVRRQTVSRLHARIVREGPRYVLRDAGSANGTFVNGQSISGPHLLADADAIGLGAAGGLLRFLDPDPTVVSSARLRFDERSQRFLLNGQQLDLPPGQFKLLLHLYRHLGELCSREVCAQAIWGRDYDPGLDAEALDRVVSNLRAALRRAEPGADLIQTRRGLGYVLFEQPPTAP
;
A
#
# COMPACT_ATOMS: atom_id res chain seq x y z
N MET A 1 8.35 30.13 -40.08
CA MET A 1 7.53 31.10 -39.32
C MET A 1 6.07 30.72 -39.51
N PRO A 2 5.22 30.71 -38.48
CA PRO A 2 5.29 29.84 -37.31
C PRO A 2 3.98 29.04 -37.16
N ASN A 3 4.05 27.75 -36.86
CA ASN A 3 2.86 27.01 -36.43
C ASN A 3 2.65 27.25 -34.93
N ARG A 4 1.42 27.58 -34.57
CA ARG A 4 0.95 27.90 -33.21
C ARG A 4 1.20 26.73 -32.24
N PRO A 5 1.33 27.01 -30.92
CA PRO A 5 1.64 26.00 -29.92
C PRO A 5 0.45 25.04 -29.75
N MET A 6 0.69 23.74 -29.87
CA MET A 6 -0.20 22.71 -29.32
C MET A 6 -0.08 22.78 -27.79
N ALA A 7 -0.95 23.60 -27.21
CA ALA A 7 -1.27 23.56 -25.79
C ALA A 7 -2.15 22.33 -25.53
N ASP A 8 -1.56 21.15 -25.55
CA ASP A 8 -2.10 20.00 -24.83
C ASP A 8 -1.14 19.76 -23.67
N LEU A 9 -1.28 20.60 -22.63
CA LEU A 9 -0.72 20.28 -21.32
C LEU A 9 -1.38 18.99 -20.89
N GLU A 10 -0.62 17.92 -20.93
CA GLU A 10 -0.97 16.61 -20.40
C GLU A 10 -1.56 16.79 -19.00
N GLN A 11 -2.88 16.67 -18.90
CA GLN A 11 -3.58 16.62 -17.62
C GLN A 11 -3.16 15.30 -16.97
N THR A 12 -2.05 15.31 -16.25
CA THR A 12 -1.67 14.19 -15.40
C THR A 12 -2.85 13.97 -14.46
N PRO A 13 -3.48 12.79 -14.45
CA PRO A 13 -4.58 12.50 -13.54
C PRO A 13 -4.12 12.77 -12.10
N MET A 14 -4.82 13.66 -11.42
CA MET A 14 -4.40 14.19 -10.12
C MET A 14 -5.19 13.48 -9.03
N ALA A 15 -4.49 13.03 -7.98
CA ALA A 15 -5.14 12.47 -6.81
C ALA A 15 -5.99 13.51 -6.09
N ARG A 16 -7.01 13.04 -5.38
CA ARG A 16 -7.90 13.89 -4.56
C ARG A 16 -8.10 13.30 -3.18
N LEU A 17 -8.40 14.17 -2.23
CA LEU A 17 -8.92 13.79 -0.93
C LEU A 17 -10.44 13.97 -0.92
N VAL A 18 -11.15 13.02 -0.35
CA VAL A 18 -12.60 13.08 -0.14
C VAL A 18 -12.90 12.96 1.35
N ALA A 19 -13.69 13.86 1.89
CA ALA A 19 -14.15 13.84 3.27
C ALA A 19 -15.07 12.64 3.50
N LEU A 20 -14.83 11.93 4.60
CA LEU A 20 -15.69 10.84 5.10
C LEU A 20 -16.60 11.30 6.25
N SER A 21 -16.48 12.56 6.66
CA SER A 21 -17.15 13.13 7.82
C SER A 21 -17.45 14.61 7.58
N ASP A 22 -18.60 15.08 8.07
CA ASP A 22 -19.13 16.43 7.80
C ASP A 22 -18.34 17.58 8.47
N ASP A 23 -17.48 17.23 9.43
CA ASP A 23 -16.63 18.17 10.14
C ASP A 23 -15.28 18.43 9.44
N VAL A 24 -15.12 17.88 8.23
CA VAL A 24 -13.99 18.08 7.34
C VAL A 24 -14.39 19.03 6.21
N SER A 25 -13.53 20.00 5.90
CA SER A 25 -13.79 21.01 4.88
C SER A 25 -12.51 21.36 4.11
N PRO A 26 -12.54 21.51 2.78
CA PRO A 26 -13.65 21.18 1.89
C PRO A 26 -13.99 19.67 1.88
N ALA A 27 -15.16 19.32 1.35
CA ALA A 27 -15.58 17.93 1.20
C ALA A 27 -14.72 17.16 0.18
N GLU A 28 -14.14 17.86 -0.80
CA GLU A 28 -13.16 17.30 -1.71
C GLU A 28 -12.04 18.31 -1.95
N LEU A 29 -10.82 17.82 -2.08
CA LEU A 29 -9.64 18.62 -2.42
C LEU A 29 -8.82 17.91 -3.49
N LEU A 30 -8.58 18.60 -4.61
CA LEU A 30 -7.65 18.15 -5.63
C LEU A 30 -6.21 18.40 -5.16
N LEU A 31 -5.34 17.39 -5.24
CA LEU A 31 -3.95 17.50 -4.79
C LEU A 31 -3.05 18.03 -5.92
N SER A 32 -3.23 19.30 -6.27
CA SER A 32 -2.55 19.93 -7.39
C SER A 32 -1.22 20.62 -7.06
N GLY A 33 -1.00 20.96 -5.79
CA GLY A 33 0.25 21.56 -5.31
C GLY A 33 1.35 20.54 -4.98
N ALA A 34 2.53 21.06 -4.60
CA ALA A 34 3.63 20.24 -4.08
C ALA A 34 3.40 19.79 -2.63
N GLU A 35 2.62 20.53 -1.85
CA GLU A 35 2.29 20.22 -0.46
C GLU A 35 0.86 20.66 -0.18
N HIS A 36 0.15 19.88 0.64
CA HIS A 36 -1.18 20.21 1.16
C HIS A 36 -1.21 19.92 2.66
N THR A 37 -1.81 20.81 3.43
CA THR A 37 -1.82 20.82 4.88
C THR A 37 -3.16 20.35 5.43
N LEU A 38 -3.10 19.53 6.46
CA LEU A 38 -4.25 18.93 7.12
C LEU A 38 -4.22 19.34 8.59
N GLY A 39 -5.31 19.93 9.11
CA GLY A 39 -5.35 20.32 10.51
C GLY A 39 -6.62 21.04 10.90
N ARG A 40 -6.70 21.48 12.15
CA ARG A 40 -7.85 22.25 12.65
C ARG A 40 -7.73 23.76 12.38
N ALA A 41 -6.53 24.26 12.09
CA ALA A 41 -6.35 25.69 11.83
C ALA A 41 -7.07 26.08 10.53
N PRO A 42 -7.71 27.25 10.49
CA PRO A 42 -8.44 27.71 9.30
C PRO A 42 -7.53 28.00 8.09
N GLY A 43 -6.21 28.06 8.28
CA GLY A 43 -5.23 28.22 7.21
C GLY A 43 -4.76 26.91 6.58
N CYS A 44 -5.30 25.75 6.98
CA CYS A 44 -4.98 24.47 6.36
C CYS A 44 -5.81 24.24 5.09
N ASP A 45 -5.25 23.52 4.12
CA ASP A 45 -5.95 23.16 2.87
C ASP A 45 -7.14 22.24 3.13
N ILE A 46 -7.01 21.31 4.09
CA ILE A 46 -8.12 20.61 4.74
C ILE A 46 -8.22 21.04 6.20
N VAL A 47 -9.39 21.58 6.54
CA VAL A 47 -9.78 21.99 7.89
C VAL A 47 -10.66 20.91 8.51
N VAL A 48 -10.20 20.32 9.62
CA VAL A 48 -10.96 19.34 10.42
C VAL A 48 -11.37 19.96 11.75
N ARG A 49 -12.67 20.11 11.98
CA ARG A 49 -13.23 20.80 13.16
C ARG A 49 -13.34 19.90 14.41
N ARG A 50 -12.31 19.07 14.68
CA ARG A 50 -12.24 18.20 15.86
C ARG A 50 -11.18 18.67 16.85
N GLN A 51 -11.51 18.74 18.13
CA GLN A 51 -10.54 19.14 19.17
C GLN A 51 -9.33 18.20 19.27
N THR A 52 -9.51 16.92 18.91
CA THR A 52 -8.43 15.92 18.85
C THR A 52 -7.41 16.20 17.73
N VAL A 53 -7.73 17.09 16.79
CA VAL A 53 -6.86 17.45 15.67
C VAL A 53 -6.06 18.71 16.01
N SER A 54 -4.73 18.57 16.00
CA SER A 54 -3.77 19.68 16.06
C SER A 54 -4.05 20.78 15.02
N ARG A 55 -3.60 22.00 15.32
CA ARG A 55 -3.72 23.17 14.42
C ARG A 55 -3.15 22.88 13.03
N LEU A 56 -1.91 22.43 13.00
CA LEU A 56 -1.29 21.75 11.86
C LEU A 56 -1.03 20.31 12.32
N HIS A 57 -1.68 19.33 11.69
CA HIS A 57 -1.66 17.95 12.15
C HIS A 57 -0.79 17.08 11.26
N ALA A 58 -1.00 17.16 9.97
CA ALA A 58 -0.28 16.39 8.98
C ALA A 58 -0.15 17.19 7.68
N ARG A 59 0.70 16.70 6.78
CA ARG A 59 0.90 17.25 5.44
C ARG A 59 0.95 16.11 4.44
N ILE A 60 0.41 16.34 3.25
CA ILE A 60 0.62 15.47 2.10
C ILE A 60 1.57 16.19 1.16
N VAL A 61 2.73 15.59 0.95
CA VAL A 61 3.77 16.12 0.06
C VAL A 61 3.79 15.29 -1.21
N ARG A 62 3.83 15.96 -2.37
CA ARG A 62 4.00 15.31 -3.66
C ARG A 62 5.49 15.10 -3.94
N GLU A 63 5.91 13.85 -4.01
CA GLU A 63 7.28 13.43 -4.31
C GLU A 63 7.32 12.74 -5.69
N GLY A 64 7.56 13.53 -6.73
CA GLY A 64 7.46 13.05 -8.11
C GLY A 64 6.00 12.69 -8.44
N PRO A 65 5.71 11.43 -8.80
CA PRO A 65 4.33 11.00 -9.03
C PRO A 65 3.62 10.50 -7.77
N ARG A 66 4.29 10.47 -6.61
CA ARG A 66 3.78 9.87 -5.38
C ARG A 66 3.30 10.93 -4.39
N TYR A 67 2.41 10.52 -3.49
CA TYR A 67 1.93 11.35 -2.40
C TYR A 67 2.33 10.74 -1.05
N VAL A 68 3.04 11.51 -0.23
CA VAL A 68 3.55 11.06 1.06
C VAL A 68 2.86 11.85 2.17
N LEU A 69 2.15 11.14 3.04
CA LEU A 69 1.58 11.65 4.27
C LEU A 69 2.66 11.75 5.35
N ARG A 70 2.78 12.91 5.97
CA ARG A 70 3.74 13.20 7.04
C ARG A 70 2.99 13.78 8.23
N ASP A 71 3.14 13.16 9.39
CA ASP A 71 2.69 13.76 10.65
C ASP A 71 3.56 15.01 10.95
N ALA A 72 2.92 16.10 11.38
CA ALA A 72 3.58 17.38 11.63
C ALA A 72 3.91 17.61 13.11
N GLY A 73 4.07 16.53 13.90
CA GLY A 73 4.22 16.58 15.35
C GLY A 73 2.87 16.71 16.04
N SER A 74 1.87 15.94 15.58
CA SER A 74 0.53 15.98 16.14
C SER A 74 0.49 15.43 17.57
N ALA A 75 -0.46 15.91 18.39
CA ALA A 75 -0.55 15.49 19.79
C ALA A 75 -1.12 14.08 19.97
N ASN A 76 -1.98 13.65 19.04
CA ASN A 76 -2.77 12.42 19.14
C ASN A 76 -2.45 11.40 18.03
N GLY A 77 -1.46 11.70 17.18
CA GLY A 77 -1.03 10.85 16.09
C GLY A 77 -1.89 10.94 14.82
N THR A 78 -1.26 10.55 13.72
CA THR A 78 -1.88 10.38 12.40
C THR A 78 -2.02 8.89 12.10
N PHE A 79 -3.12 8.50 11.47
CA PHE A 79 -3.46 7.11 11.20
C PHE A 79 -3.75 6.89 9.72
N VAL A 80 -3.38 5.73 9.20
CA VAL A 80 -3.78 5.24 7.88
C VAL A 80 -4.40 3.87 8.04
N ASN A 81 -5.61 3.68 7.50
CA ASN A 81 -6.41 2.45 7.61
C ASN A 81 -6.54 1.94 9.06
N GLY A 82 -6.67 2.86 10.02
CA GLY A 82 -6.81 2.56 11.45
C GLY A 82 -5.49 2.32 12.21
N GLN A 83 -4.35 2.27 11.52
CA GLN A 83 -3.03 2.06 12.11
C GLN A 83 -2.27 3.38 12.24
N SER A 84 -1.59 3.61 13.36
CA SER A 84 -0.77 4.83 13.56
C SER A 84 0.46 4.77 12.67
N ILE A 85 0.78 5.89 12.01
CA ILE A 85 2.04 6.01 11.27
C ILE A 85 3.16 6.42 12.22
N SER A 86 4.36 5.85 12.06
CA SER A 86 5.56 6.17 12.86
C SER A 86 6.56 7.08 12.13
N GLY A 87 6.23 7.50 10.91
CA GLY A 87 7.07 8.31 10.03
C GLY A 87 6.34 8.65 8.73
N PRO A 88 7.04 9.16 7.72
CA PRO A 88 6.46 9.40 6.39
C PRO A 88 5.81 8.13 5.84
N HIS A 89 4.56 8.23 5.41
CA HIS A 89 3.78 7.13 4.87
C HIS A 89 3.41 7.43 3.42
N LEU A 90 3.69 6.50 2.52
CA LEU A 90 3.35 6.64 1.10
C LEU A 90 1.89 6.22 0.88
N LEU A 91 1.07 7.18 0.45
CA LEU A 91 -0.37 6.97 0.23
C LEU A 91 -0.62 6.09 -1.00
N ALA A 92 -1.52 5.12 -0.81
CA ALA A 92 -2.08 4.28 -1.85
C ALA A 92 -3.54 4.66 -2.12
N ASP A 93 -4.02 4.35 -3.33
CA ASP A 93 -5.43 4.55 -3.69
C ASP A 93 -6.35 3.90 -2.66
N ALA A 94 -7.43 4.61 -2.35
CA ALA A 94 -8.42 4.28 -1.33
C ALA A 94 -7.90 4.26 0.12
N ASP A 95 -6.73 4.80 0.46
CA ASP A 95 -6.32 4.91 1.88
C ASP A 95 -7.27 5.79 2.71
N ALA A 96 -7.68 5.30 3.88
CA ALA A 96 -8.39 6.08 4.89
C ALA A 96 -7.40 6.78 5.81
N ILE A 97 -7.44 8.11 5.84
CA ILE A 97 -6.58 8.93 6.70
C ILE A 97 -7.38 9.37 7.94
N GLY A 98 -6.87 9.03 9.12
CA GLY A 98 -7.38 9.47 10.41
C GLY A 98 -6.45 10.51 11.06
N LEU A 99 -7.02 11.54 11.68
CA LEU A 99 -6.26 12.59 12.38
C LEU A 99 -6.72 12.66 13.83
N GLY A 100 -5.81 12.41 14.76
CA GLY A 100 -6.05 12.40 16.20
C GLY A 100 -6.99 11.32 16.72
N ALA A 101 -7.45 10.41 15.85
CA ALA A 101 -8.15 9.18 16.16
C ALA A 101 -7.99 8.21 14.98
N ALA A 102 -8.10 6.91 15.24
CA ALA A 102 -7.97 5.87 14.22
C ALA A 102 -9.09 5.86 13.17
N GLY A 103 -10.23 6.52 13.44
CA GLY A 103 -11.33 6.63 12.49
C GLY A 103 -10.94 7.47 11.27
N GLY A 104 -11.19 6.93 10.06
CA GLY A 104 -10.91 7.62 8.81
C GLY A 104 -11.79 8.87 8.66
N LEU A 105 -11.16 10.03 8.47
CA LEU A 105 -11.81 11.32 8.22
C LEU A 105 -11.75 11.71 6.75
N LEU A 106 -10.72 11.22 6.06
CA LEU A 106 -10.46 11.49 4.65
C LEU A 106 -10.19 10.18 3.93
N ARG A 107 -10.55 10.10 2.66
CA ARG A 107 -10.17 9.05 1.73
C ARG A 107 -9.25 9.65 0.67
N PHE A 108 -8.09 9.05 0.46
CA PHE A 108 -7.25 9.36 -0.68
C PHE A 108 -7.73 8.57 -1.89
N LEU A 109 -7.97 9.25 -3.01
CA LEU A 109 -8.37 8.64 -4.28
C LEU A 109 -7.40 9.07 -5.36
N ASP A 110 -6.77 8.11 -6.00
CA ASP A 110 -5.89 8.34 -7.14
C ASP A 110 -6.56 7.78 -8.40
N PRO A 111 -7.10 8.65 -9.29
CA PRO A 111 -7.83 8.21 -10.49
C PRO A 111 -6.94 7.47 -11.49
N ASP A 112 -5.61 7.53 -11.32
CA ASP A 112 -4.67 6.78 -12.12
C ASP A 112 -3.68 6.05 -11.21
N PRO A 113 -4.09 4.91 -10.62
CA PRO A 113 -3.19 4.06 -9.84
C PRO A 113 -2.03 3.50 -10.70
N THR A 114 -2.01 3.82 -12.00
CA THR A 114 -1.00 3.52 -13.01
C THR A 114 0.36 4.14 -12.69
N VAL A 115 0.46 5.08 -11.73
CA VAL A 115 1.77 5.45 -11.17
C VAL A 115 2.03 4.82 -9.81
N VAL A 116 2.27 3.50 -9.85
CA VAL A 116 3.12 2.76 -8.88
C VAL A 116 2.87 3.14 -7.40
N SER A 117 1.81 2.58 -6.80
CA SER A 117 1.88 2.07 -5.42
C SER A 117 3.29 1.57 -5.18
N SER A 118 3.92 2.06 -4.12
CA SER A 118 5.20 1.54 -3.64
C SER A 118 5.21 0.02 -3.51
N ALA A 119 4.04 -0.60 -3.31
CA ALA A 119 3.92 -2.04 -3.38
C ALA A 119 4.29 -2.51 -4.80
N ARG A 120 5.48 -3.11 -4.89
CA ARG A 120 5.94 -3.74 -6.12
C ARG A 120 4.96 -4.83 -6.51
N LEU A 121 4.48 -5.58 -5.53
CA LEU A 121 3.54 -6.67 -5.69
C LEU A 121 2.09 -6.19 -5.48
N ARG A 122 1.21 -6.46 -6.45
CA ARG A 122 -0.22 -6.16 -6.43
C ARG A 122 -1.04 -7.39 -6.79
N PHE A 123 -2.29 -7.42 -6.35
CA PHE A 123 -3.29 -8.40 -6.77
C PHE A 123 -4.48 -7.70 -7.44
N ASP A 124 -4.79 -8.09 -8.68
CA ASP A 124 -6.00 -7.68 -9.38
C ASP A 124 -7.11 -8.70 -9.09
N GLU A 125 -8.08 -8.31 -8.26
CA GLU A 125 -9.20 -9.16 -7.87
C GLU A 125 -10.14 -9.48 -9.04
N ARG A 126 -10.28 -8.56 -10.01
CA ARG A 126 -11.17 -8.74 -11.17
C ARG A 126 -10.62 -9.78 -12.13
N SER A 127 -9.31 -9.75 -12.38
CA SER A 127 -8.64 -10.71 -13.27
C SER A 127 -8.04 -11.92 -12.56
N GLN A 128 -8.05 -11.93 -11.22
CA GLN A 128 -7.44 -12.96 -10.36
C GLN A 128 -5.94 -13.15 -10.67
N ARG A 129 -5.20 -12.05 -10.84
CA ARG A 129 -3.80 -12.07 -11.26
C ARG A 129 -2.92 -11.23 -10.35
N PHE A 130 -1.71 -11.72 -10.11
CA PHE A 130 -0.67 -10.92 -9.46
C PHE A 130 0.10 -10.10 -10.48
N LEU A 131 0.44 -8.88 -10.10
CA LEU A 131 1.33 -8.00 -10.85
C LEU A 131 2.53 -7.66 -9.98
N LEU A 132 3.74 -7.76 -10.53
CA LEU A 132 4.97 -7.26 -9.92
C LEU A 132 5.54 -6.16 -10.79
N ASN A 133 5.68 -4.94 -10.27
CA ASN A 133 6.06 -3.74 -11.02
C ASN A 133 5.19 -3.52 -12.28
N GLY A 134 3.89 -3.86 -12.20
CA GLY A 134 2.96 -3.78 -13.32
C GLY A 134 3.07 -4.92 -14.34
N GLN A 135 4.04 -5.83 -14.22
CA GLN A 135 4.11 -7.04 -15.04
C GLN A 135 3.34 -8.18 -14.40
N GLN A 136 2.49 -8.85 -15.18
CA GLN A 136 1.76 -10.01 -14.70
C GLN A 136 2.72 -11.16 -14.31
N LEU A 137 2.51 -11.74 -13.13
CA LEU A 137 3.14 -12.99 -12.73
C LEU A 137 2.34 -14.18 -13.25
N ASP A 138 2.98 -15.05 -14.02
CA ASP A 138 2.42 -16.34 -14.40
C ASP A 138 2.85 -17.40 -13.38
N LEU A 139 1.92 -17.81 -12.52
CA LEU A 139 2.17 -18.68 -11.37
C LEU A 139 1.33 -19.95 -11.47
N PRO A 140 1.95 -21.14 -11.31
CA PRO A 140 1.21 -22.38 -11.12
C PRO A 140 0.25 -22.31 -9.92
N PRO A 141 -0.84 -23.09 -9.90
CA PRO A 141 -1.89 -22.97 -8.89
C PRO A 141 -1.40 -23.02 -7.43
N GLY A 142 -0.42 -23.89 -7.12
CA GLY A 142 0.13 -23.97 -5.77
C GLY A 142 0.92 -22.73 -5.36
N GLN A 143 1.68 -22.14 -6.28
CA GLN A 143 2.42 -20.89 -6.03
C GLN A 143 1.47 -19.70 -5.92
N PHE A 144 0.44 -19.65 -6.76
CA PHE A 144 -0.60 -18.63 -6.71
C PHE A 144 -1.36 -18.66 -5.38
N LYS A 145 -1.84 -19.84 -4.95
CA LYS A 145 -2.55 -19.99 -3.67
C LYS A 145 -1.69 -19.57 -2.49
N LEU A 146 -0.42 -19.97 -2.48
CA LEU A 146 0.52 -19.54 -1.45
C LEU A 146 0.69 -18.01 -1.47
N LEU A 147 0.94 -17.41 -2.63
CA LEU A 147 1.12 -15.97 -2.75
C LEU A 147 -0.13 -15.20 -2.33
N LEU A 148 -1.31 -15.67 -2.72
CA LEU A 148 -2.60 -15.09 -2.33
C LEU A 148 -2.81 -15.14 -0.82
N HIS A 149 -2.49 -16.27 -0.20
CA HIS A 149 -2.59 -16.38 1.25
C HIS A 149 -1.63 -15.40 1.94
N LEU A 150 -0.35 -15.42 1.57
CA LEU A 150 0.65 -14.52 2.12
C LEU A 150 0.33 -13.04 1.88
N TYR A 151 -0.28 -12.70 0.74
CA TYR A 151 -0.69 -11.34 0.39
C TYR A 151 -1.84 -10.84 1.26
N ARG A 152 -2.78 -11.71 1.62
CA ARG A 152 -3.88 -11.36 2.55
C ARG A 152 -3.40 -11.18 3.99
N HIS A 153 -2.25 -11.74 4.32
CA HIS A 153 -1.58 -11.66 5.63
C HIS A 153 -0.25 -10.89 5.51
N LEU A 154 -0.27 -9.79 4.77
CA LEU A 154 0.95 -9.03 4.46
C LEU A 154 1.64 -8.53 5.74
N GLY A 155 2.95 -8.76 5.85
CA GLY A 155 3.74 -8.40 7.03
C GLY A 155 3.56 -9.33 8.24
N GLU A 156 2.62 -10.26 8.21
CA GLU A 156 2.36 -11.22 9.29
C GLU A 156 3.15 -12.53 9.10
N LEU A 157 3.44 -13.21 10.21
CA LEU A 157 4.06 -14.54 10.20
C LEU A 157 3.02 -15.59 9.85
N CYS A 158 3.12 -16.14 8.64
CA CYS A 158 2.34 -17.30 8.22
C CYS A 158 3.10 -18.58 8.54
N SER A 159 2.53 -19.46 9.36
CA SER A 159 3.18 -20.72 9.74
C SER A 159 3.26 -21.70 8.56
N ARG A 160 4.13 -22.72 8.67
CA ARG A 160 4.25 -23.76 7.63
C ARG A 160 2.95 -24.52 7.44
N GLU A 161 2.26 -24.84 8.53
CA GLU A 161 0.96 -25.52 8.55
C GLU A 161 -0.09 -24.71 7.80
N VAL A 162 -0.19 -23.41 8.09
CA VAL A 162 -1.17 -22.52 7.47
C VAL A 162 -0.85 -22.33 5.97
N CYS A 163 0.42 -22.16 5.62
CA CYS A 163 0.85 -22.05 4.22
C CYS A 163 0.52 -23.33 3.45
N ALA A 164 0.80 -24.50 4.03
CA ALA A 164 0.47 -25.80 3.47
C ALA A 164 -1.04 -25.98 3.25
N GLN A 165 -1.83 -25.65 4.27
CA GLN A 165 -3.28 -25.74 4.20
C GLN A 165 -3.86 -24.82 3.12
N ALA A 166 -3.29 -23.63 2.92
CA ALA A 166 -3.70 -22.73 1.83
C ALA A 166 -3.43 -23.32 0.43
N ILE A 167 -2.33 -24.06 0.27
CA ILE A 167 -1.95 -24.66 -1.02
C ILE A 167 -2.82 -25.89 -1.34
N TRP A 168 -2.91 -26.82 -0.38
CA TRP A 168 -3.48 -28.15 -0.58
C TRP A 168 -4.90 -28.33 -0.05
N GLY A 169 -5.37 -27.45 0.84
CA GLY A 169 -6.71 -27.53 1.43
C GLY A 169 -6.91 -28.71 2.38
N ARG A 170 -5.81 -29.25 2.95
CA ARG A 170 -5.81 -30.40 3.86
C ARG A 170 -4.86 -30.17 5.04
N ASP A 171 -4.97 -31.00 6.06
CA ASP A 171 -4.06 -30.97 7.20
C ASP A 171 -2.62 -31.23 6.75
N TYR A 172 -1.69 -30.45 7.30
CA TYR A 172 -0.28 -30.51 6.98
C TYR A 172 0.38 -31.72 7.63
N ASP A 173 1.06 -32.54 6.83
CA ASP A 173 1.89 -33.65 7.30
C ASP A 173 3.37 -33.27 7.15
N PRO A 174 4.11 -32.99 8.25
CA PRO A 174 5.52 -32.62 8.18
C PRO A 174 6.42 -33.64 7.45
N GLY A 175 6.06 -34.92 7.43
CA GLY A 175 6.84 -35.97 6.77
C GLY A 175 6.64 -36.02 5.25
N LEU A 176 5.46 -35.61 4.76
CA LEU A 176 5.11 -35.66 3.33
C LEU A 176 5.19 -34.29 2.65
N ASP A 177 4.82 -33.24 3.39
CA ASP A 177 4.52 -31.93 2.82
C ASP A 177 5.67 -30.92 3.00
N ALA A 178 6.58 -31.13 3.96
CA ALA A 178 7.63 -30.16 4.26
C ALA A 178 8.50 -29.82 3.04
N GLU A 179 8.99 -30.83 2.33
CA GLU A 179 9.79 -30.63 1.11
C GLU A 179 8.98 -30.02 -0.03
N ALA A 180 7.71 -30.42 -0.15
CA ALA A 180 6.82 -29.90 -1.18
C ALA A 180 6.54 -28.40 -0.96
N LEU A 181 6.30 -27.99 0.29
CA LEU A 181 6.12 -26.59 0.67
C LEU A 181 7.38 -25.79 0.39
N ASP A 182 8.55 -26.29 0.81
CA ASP A 182 9.83 -25.60 0.56
C ASP A 182 10.11 -25.46 -0.95
N ARG A 183 9.74 -26.46 -1.75
CA ARG A 183 9.83 -26.39 -3.22
C ARG A 183 8.88 -25.34 -3.81
N VAL A 184 7.64 -25.25 -3.32
CA VAL A 184 6.69 -24.21 -3.76
C VAL A 184 7.21 -22.82 -3.41
N VAL A 185 7.70 -22.62 -2.19
CA VAL A 185 8.28 -21.34 -1.74
C VAL A 185 9.51 -20.97 -2.57
N SER A 186 10.41 -21.93 -2.81
CA SER A 186 11.61 -21.73 -3.63
C SER A 186 11.24 -21.30 -5.06
N ASN A 187 10.30 -22.01 -5.68
CA ASN A 187 9.83 -21.70 -7.03
C ASN A 187 9.11 -20.35 -7.10
N LEU A 188 8.30 -20.02 -6.10
CA LEU A 188 7.64 -18.73 -5.99
C LEU A 188 8.66 -17.59 -5.90
N ARG A 189 9.70 -17.72 -5.07
CA ARG A 189 10.81 -16.75 -5.02
C ARG A 189 11.51 -16.63 -6.37
N ALA A 190 11.75 -17.74 -7.05
CA ALA A 190 12.36 -17.71 -8.38
C ALA A 190 11.47 -17.00 -9.41
N ALA A 191 10.15 -17.17 -9.34
CA ALA A 191 9.19 -16.46 -10.19
C ALA A 191 9.23 -14.95 -9.93
N LEU A 192 9.20 -14.54 -8.65
CA LEU A 192 9.32 -13.13 -8.25
C LEU A 192 10.63 -12.50 -8.74
N ARG A 193 11.77 -13.19 -8.54
CA ARG A 193 13.09 -12.72 -8.99
C ARG A 193 13.25 -12.66 -10.50
N ARG A 194 12.51 -13.49 -11.24
CA ARG A 194 12.50 -13.47 -12.71
C ARG A 194 11.78 -12.25 -13.25
N ALA A 195 10.66 -11.87 -12.62
CA ALA A 195 9.93 -10.65 -12.95
C ALA A 195 10.68 -9.40 -12.49
N GLU A 196 11.38 -9.48 -11.36
CA GLU A 196 12.22 -8.38 -10.88
C GLU A 196 13.53 -8.89 -10.24
N PRO A 197 14.67 -8.67 -10.91
CA PRO A 197 15.98 -8.97 -10.34
C PRO A 197 16.19 -8.19 -9.02
N GLY A 198 16.27 -8.90 -7.89
CA GLY A 198 16.43 -8.31 -6.56
C GLY A 198 15.17 -8.24 -5.71
N ALA A 199 14.02 -8.72 -6.20
CA ALA A 199 12.82 -8.89 -5.38
C ALA A 199 13.02 -10.03 -4.36
N ASP A 200 13.30 -9.66 -3.10
CA ASP A 200 13.30 -10.60 -1.96
C ASP A 200 12.11 -10.30 -1.04
N LEU A 201 10.91 -10.51 -1.57
CA LEU A 201 9.65 -10.17 -0.91
C LEU A 201 9.23 -11.21 0.15
N ILE A 202 9.76 -12.43 0.10
CA ILE A 202 9.38 -13.53 1.00
C ILE A 202 10.55 -13.86 1.94
N GLN A 203 10.42 -13.51 3.20
CA GLN A 203 11.40 -13.81 4.23
C GLN A 203 11.05 -15.12 4.96
N THR A 204 12.05 -15.98 5.19
CA THR A 204 11.89 -17.15 6.05
C THR A 204 12.15 -16.77 7.51
N ARG A 205 11.20 -17.05 8.39
CA ARG A 205 11.40 -17.06 9.84
C ARG A 205 11.72 -18.51 10.25
N ARG A 206 13.00 -18.79 10.48
CA ARG A 206 13.51 -20.16 10.72
C ARG A 206 12.69 -20.86 11.81
N GLY A 207 12.22 -22.07 11.52
CA GLY A 207 11.43 -22.89 12.44
C GLY A 207 9.97 -22.47 12.63
N LEU A 208 9.53 -21.35 12.04
CA LEU A 208 8.19 -20.82 12.22
C LEU A 208 7.39 -20.76 10.91
N GLY A 209 7.96 -20.20 9.85
CA GLY A 209 7.25 -20.03 8.58
C GLY A 209 7.78 -18.90 7.72
N TYR A 210 6.87 -18.15 7.09
CA TYR A 210 7.18 -17.16 6.07
C TYR A 210 6.42 -15.85 6.30
N VAL A 211 7.05 -14.75 5.89
CA VAL A 211 6.44 -13.41 5.87
C VAL A 211 6.60 -12.85 4.47
N LEU A 212 5.52 -12.27 3.93
CA LEU A 212 5.56 -11.54 2.66
C LEU A 212 5.55 -10.04 2.93
N PHE A 213 6.33 -9.30 2.14
CA PHE A 213 6.38 -7.86 2.13
C PHE A 213 6.04 -7.31 0.74
N GLU A 214 5.43 -6.13 0.69
CA GLU A 214 5.14 -5.40 -0.55
C GLU A 214 6.39 -4.77 -1.21
N GLN A 215 7.45 -4.62 -0.42
CA GLN A 215 8.77 -4.15 -0.82
C GLN A 215 9.85 -4.96 -0.09
N PRO A 216 11.07 -5.10 -0.64
CA PRO A 216 12.15 -5.73 0.12
C PRO A 216 12.35 -4.96 1.43
N PRO A 217 12.44 -5.64 2.59
CA PRO A 217 12.72 -4.94 3.82
C PRO A 217 14.07 -4.21 3.68
N THR A 218 14.07 -2.89 3.88
CA THR A 218 15.32 -2.13 4.01
C THR A 218 16.14 -2.77 5.11
N ALA A 219 17.34 -3.25 4.76
CA ALA A 219 18.28 -3.76 5.75
C ALA A 219 18.55 -2.65 6.79
N PRO A 220 18.67 -3.00 8.09
CA PRO A 220 18.96 -2.05 9.15
C PRO A 220 20.31 -1.37 8.99
#